data_AF-A0AAD9J0H9-F1
#
_entry.id   AF-A0AAD9J0H9-F1
#
_cell.length_a   1.000
_cell.length_b   1.000
_cell.length_c   1.000
_cell.angle_alpha   90.00
_cell.angle_beta   90.00
_cell.angle_gamma   90.00
#
_symmetry.space_group_name_H-M   'P 1'
#
loop_
_entity.id
_entity.type
_entity.pdbx_description
1 polymer ?
#
loop_
_entity_poly.entity_id
_entity_poly.type
_entity_poly.pdbx_seq_one_letter_code
_entity_poly.pdbx_strand_id
1 'polypeptide(L)'
;MPEEDNNYDMSTPETTGRRIVLVSYFLGGGKHVGESLNQNPDVFYWLEPRPDIGDVNEEFILDHMTSYTSDRHPEAEGQKDYVRNLIRILRCQFVDMDDQFFNYFLSTFAQSRALSNITQCQDDSFASNPEGCKLMAKRVCQSSLLTVINSIRLSHLDTAMWKLLAAADVRIYITIRDPRAIVSSLLSHVTDPESNRSRDLAASYTQVLCARIQGDIDRSDSLSGKWLSYETFVHNPEDGDLLQNVYDAPIPEVVRSWLKKNTRQSAEVVGIDWKNSKEVGDKWGKEMDIDLQLVITRITTTPPCNLVKLDYPANVLEWF
;
A
#
# COMPACT_ATOMS: atom_id res chain seq x y z
N MET A 1 29.68 -20.76 -12.44
CA MET A 1 29.31 -19.62 -11.57
C MET A 1 29.06 -20.19 -10.19
N PRO A 2 29.68 -19.66 -9.14
CA PRO A 2 29.62 -20.29 -7.83
C PRO A 2 28.21 -20.15 -7.26
N GLU A 3 27.63 -21.27 -6.84
CA GLU A 3 26.46 -21.35 -5.99
C GLU A 3 26.86 -20.81 -4.61
N GLU A 4 26.74 -19.50 -4.40
CA GLU A 4 26.97 -18.94 -3.07
C GLU A 4 25.80 -19.27 -2.14
N ASP A 5 26.09 -20.16 -1.20
CA ASP A 5 25.46 -20.44 0.09
C ASP A 5 24.19 -19.64 0.44
N ASN A 6 23.03 -20.19 0.08
CA ASN A 6 21.73 -19.84 0.66
C ASN A 6 21.49 -20.55 2.01
N ASN A 7 22.52 -20.76 2.82
CA ASN A 7 22.34 -21.34 4.16
C ASN A 7 21.99 -20.22 5.16
N TYR A 8 20.93 -19.47 4.86
CA TYR A 8 20.30 -18.60 5.83
C TYR A 8 19.50 -19.49 6.79
N ASP A 9 19.97 -19.55 8.03
CA ASP A 9 19.24 -20.19 9.11
C ASP A 9 17.88 -19.48 9.27
N MET A 10 16.86 -20.10 8.69
CA MET A 10 15.46 -19.69 8.77
C MET A 10 14.80 -20.21 10.06
N SER A 11 15.56 -20.73 11.04
CA SER A 11 14.99 -21.09 12.33
C SER A 11 14.42 -19.84 13.00
N THR A 12 13.11 -19.85 13.18
CA THR A 12 12.33 -18.69 13.56
C THR A 12 12.34 -18.56 15.09
N PRO A 13 12.72 -17.40 15.66
CA PRO A 13 12.24 -17.04 16.97
C PRO A 13 10.71 -17.04 16.90
N GLU A 14 10.04 -17.75 17.82
CA GLU A 14 8.58 -17.81 17.88
C GLU A 14 8.00 -16.42 18.13
N THR A 15 7.71 -15.67 17.07
CA THR A 15 6.76 -14.56 17.15
C THR A 15 5.38 -15.17 16.98
N THR A 16 4.52 -15.01 17.99
CA THR A 16 3.15 -15.53 17.97
C THR A 16 2.21 -14.72 17.07
N GLY A 17 2.60 -13.48 16.71
CA GLY A 17 1.83 -12.58 15.86
C GLY A 17 1.87 -12.97 14.37
N ARG A 18 0.78 -12.67 13.66
CA ARG A 18 0.69 -12.92 12.21
C ARG A 18 1.34 -11.80 11.42
N ARG A 19 1.92 -12.15 10.28
CA ARG A 19 2.70 -11.24 9.43
C ARG A 19 1.93 -10.96 8.15
N ILE A 20 1.72 -9.69 7.86
CA ILE A 20 0.87 -9.25 6.76
C ILE A 20 1.59 -8.18 5.95
N VAL A 21 1.51 -8.31 4.63
CA VAL A 21 1.97 -7.29 3.70
C VAL A 21 0.79 -6.83 2.86
N LEU A 22 0.49 -5.52 2.93
CA LEU A 22 -0.39 -4.83 2.02
C LEU A 22 0.45 -4.32 0.84
N VAL A 23 0.27 -4.92 -0.32
CA VAL A 23 0.82 -4.43 -1.58
C VAL A 23 -0.15 -3.41 -2.15
N SER A 24 0.31 -2.19 -2.32
CA SER A 24 -0.50 -1.09 -2.82
C SER A 24 0.09 -0.50 -4.08
N TYR A 25 -0.73 0.11 -4.92
CA TYR A 25 -0.25 0.96 -6.00
C TYR A 25 -0.10 2.40 -5.50
N PHE A 26 0.74 3.20 -6.15
CA PHE A 26 0.82 4.63 -5.85
C PHE A 26 -0.56 5.27 -6.02
N LEU A 27 -1.02 6.02 -5.01
CA LEU A 27 -2.39 6.55 -4.92
C LEU A 27 -3.53 5.50 -5.01
N GLY A 28 -3.21 4.21 -4.86
CA GLY A 28 -4.17 3.09 -4.91
C GLY A 28 -4.99 2.88 -3.63
N GLY A 29 -5.09 3.86 -2.75
CA GLY A 29 -5.94 3.78 -1.55
C GLY A 29 -5.38 2.95 -0.38
N GLY A 30 -4.23 2.28 -0.56
CA GLY A 30 -3.58 1.49 0.48
C GLY A 30 -3.33 2.24 1.79
N LYS A 31 -3.08 3.57 1.74
CA LYS A 31 -2.93 4.41 2.95
C LYS A 31 -4.14 4.29 3.87
N HIS A 32 -5.33 4.36 3.29
CA HIS A 32 -6.58 4.43 4.01
C HIS A 32 -6.92 3.08 4.64
N VAL A 33 -6.74 1.99 3.88
CA VAL A 33 -6.87 0.62 4.41
C VAL A 33 -5.87 0.37 5.55
N GLY A 34 -4.60 0.71 5.33
CA GLY A 34 -3.56 0.55 6.35
C GLY A 34 -3.81 1.40 7.60
N GLU A 35 -4.26 2.64 7.45
CA GLU A 35 -4.58 3.51 8.59
C GLU A 35 -5.74 2.95 9.43
N SER A 36 -6.70 2.25 8.83
CA SER A 36 -7.76 1.59 9.61
C SER A 36 -7.20 0.47 10.50
N LEU A 37 -6.22 -0.30 10.02
CA LEU A 37 -5.54 -1.33 10.81
C LEU A 37 -4.71 -0.71 11.93
N ASN A 38 -4.05 0.40 11.62
CA ASN A 38 -3.22 1.17 12.55
C ASN A 38 -4.00 1.74 13.76
N GLN A 39 -5.33 1.76 13.73
CA GLN A 39 -6.13 2.18 14.90
C GLN A 39 -6.15 1.15 16.03
N ASN A 40 -5.74 -0.09 15.76
CA ASN A 40 -5.67 -1.12 16.77
C ASN A 40 -4.30 -1.07 17.48
N PRO A 41 -4.25 -0.87 18.81
CA PRO A 41 -2.99 -0.82 19.56
C PRO A 41 -2.20 -2.15 19.53
N ASP A 42 -2.86 -3.27 19.22
CA ASP A 42 -2.23 -4.59 19.11
C ASP A 42 -1.69 -4.88 17.69
N VAL A 43 -1.69 -3.89 16.80
CA VAL A 43 -1.13 -3.99 15.46
C VAL A 43 0.15 -3.18 15.38
N PHE A 44 1.27 -3.85 15.15
CA PHE A 44 2.47 -3.20 14.67
C PHE A 44 2.25 -2.84 13.21
N TYR A 45 2.00 -1.56 12.93
CA TYR A 45 1.82 -1.05 11.58
C TYR A 45 3.07 -0.30 11.13
N TRP A 46 3.51 -0.54 9.90
CA TRP A 46 4.49 0.29 9.22
C TRP A 46 4.01 0.65 7.83
N LEU A 47 4.05 1.94 7.51
CA LEU A 47 3.79 2.45 6.17
C LEU A 47 5.11 2.83 5.52
N GLU A 48 5.35 2.32 4.33
CA GLU A 48 6.48 2.75 3.52
C GLU A 48 6.41 4.26 3.27
N PRO A 49 7.49 5.02 3.58
CA PRO A 49 7.55 6.44 3.32
C PRO A 49 7.28 6.73 1.84
N ARG A 50 6.26 7.55 1.59
CA ARG A 50 5.99 8.14 0.29
C ARG A 50 6.56 9.55 0.26
N PRO A 51 6.91 10.09 -0.93
CA PRO A 51 7.01 11.54 -1.08
C PRO A 51 5.74 12.16 -0.51
N ASP A 52 5.87 13.18 0.34
CA ASP A 52 4.71 13.87 0.85
C ASP A 52 3.92 14.45 -0.33
N ILE A 53 2.58 14.39 -0.28
CA ILE A 53 1.73 14.85 -1.39
C ILE A 53 1.96 16.35 -1.67
N GLY A 54 2.42 17.12 -0.68
CA GLY A 54 2.86 18.52 -0.87
C GLY A 54 4.15 18.69 -1.67
N ASP A 55 5.01 17.66 -1.70
CA ASP A 55 6.26 17.60 -2.48
C ASP A 55 6.06 16.96 -3.85
N VAL A 56 4.88 16.38 -4.10
CA VAL A 56 4.50 15.84 -5.40
C VAL A 56 4.17 17.00 -6.34
N ASN A 57 5.16 17.39 -7.13
CA ASN A 57 4.99 18.35 -8.21
C ASN A 57 4.66 17.64 -9.55
N GLU A 58 4.27 18.43 -10.55
CA GLU A 58 3.96 17.92 -11.89
C GLU A 58 5.12 17.11 -12.48
N GLU A 59 6.37 17.56 -12.30
CA GLU A 59 7.56 16.86 -12.81
C GLU A 59 7.66 15.45 -12.24
N PHE A 60 7.46 15.28 -10.94
CA PHE A 60 7.45 13.98 -10.28
C PHE A 60 6.32 13.09 -10.82
N ILE A 61 5.13 13.64 -11.03
CA ILE A 61 3.99 12.86 -11.57
C ILE A 61 4.28 12.39 -13.00
N LEU A 62 4.76 13.30 -13.86
CA LEU A 62 5.10 12.97 -15.24
C LEU A 62 6.25 11.97 -15.29
N ASP A 63 7.27 12.12 -14.45
CA ASP A 63 8.37 11.16 -14.32
C ASP A 63 7.89 9.82 -13.77
N HIS A 64 7.00 9.80 -12.77
CA HIS A 64 6.39 8.57 -12.26
C HIS A 64 5.63 7.84 -13.37
N MET A 65 4.75 8.52 -14.10
CA MET A 65 3.99 7.90 -15.19
C MET A 65 4.90 7.45 -16.35
N THR A 66 5.94 8.22 -16.66
CA THR A 66 6.89 7.89 -17.72
C THR A 66 7.80 6.72 -17.33
N SER A 67 8.35 6.73 -16.12
CA SER A 67 9.19 5.64 -15.60
C SER A 67 8.39 4.35 -15.44
N TYR A 68 7.13 4.44 -14.99
CA TYR A 68 6.22 3.31 -14.87
C TYR A 68 5.88 2.67 -16.22
N THR A 69 5.84 3.47 -17.29
CA THR A 69 5.63 2.98 -18.67
C THR A 69 6.91 2.52 -19.35
N SER A 70 8.08 2.80 -18.76
CA SER A 70 9.36 2.32 -19.25
C SER A 70 9.72 0.96 -18.65
N ASP A 71 10.41 0.11 -19.41
CA ASP A 71 10.97 -1.16 -18.92
C ASP A 71 12.12 -0.99 -17.90
N ARG A 72 12.33 0.23 -17.38
CA ARG A 72 13.36 0.51 -16.37
C ARG A 72 12.90 -0.01 -15.01
N HIS A 73 13.14 -1.29 -14.79
CA HIS A 73 13.03 -1.84 -13.45
C HIS A 73 14.19 -1.33 -12.58
N PRO A 74 13.93 -1.01 -11.30
CA PRO A 74 15.01 -0.84 -10.32
C PRO A 74 15.94 -2.04 -10.38
N GLU A 75 17.25 -1.83 -10.21
CA GLU A 75 18.23 -2.90 -10.21
C GLU A 75 17.78 -4.03 -9.27
N ALA A 76 17.78 -5.28 -9.78
CA ALA A 76 17.21 -6.43 -9.10
C ALA A 76 17.82 -6.68 -7.71
N GLU A 77 19.08 -6.29 -7.49
CA GLU A 77 19.75 -6.46 -6.20
C GLU A 77 19.18 -5.54 -5.12
N GLY A 78 18.87 -4.28 -5.45
CA GLY A 78 18.20 -3.36 -4.53
C GLY A 78 16.81 -3.86 -4.10
N GLN A 79 16.10 -4.57 -4.98
CA GLN A 79 14.81 -5.18 -4.65
C GLN A 79 14.96 -6.33 -3.65
N LYS A 80 15.99 -7.17 -3.79
CA LYS A 80 16.24 -8.27 -2.85
C LYS A 80 16.55 -7.75 -1.46
N ASP A 81 17.43 -6.76 -1.35
CA ASP A 81 17.77 -6.17 -0.05
C ASP A 81 16.57 -5.50 0.61
N TYR A 82 15.74 -4.83 -0.18
CA TYR A 82 14.48 -4.29 0.30
C TYR A 82 13.58 -5.39 0.88
N VAL A 83 13.33 -6.47 0.13
CA VAL A 83 12.47 -7.58 0.59
C VAL A 83 13.07 -8.29 1.81
N ARG A 84 14.39 -8.50 1.86
CA ARG A 84 15.07 -9.06 3.04
C ARG A 84 14.82 -8.20 4.27
N ASN A 85 14.95 -6.88 4.14
CA ASN A 85 14.70 -5.97 5.24
C ASN A 85 13.22 -5.93 5.65
N LEU A 86 12.27 -6.03 4.71
CA LEU A 86 10.86 -6.18 5.05
C LEU A 86 10.60 -7.45 5.85
N ILE A 87 11.20 -8.58 5.46
CA ILE A 87 11.08 -9.84 6.21
C ILE A 87 11.65 -9.71 7.61
N ARG A 88 12.78 -9.01 7.77
CA ARG A 88 13.34 -8.69 9.10
C ARG A 88 12.36 -7.86 9.93
N ILE A 89 11.71 -6.84 9.37
CA ILE A 89 10.67 -6.06 10.07
C ILE A 89 9.51 -6.97 10.49
N LEU A 90 8.99 -7.77 9.56
CA LEU A 90 7.86 -8.69 9.81
C LEU A 90 8.18 -9.72 10.90
N ARG A 91 9.46 -10.10 11.05
CA ARG A 91 9.97 -11.01 12.07
C ARG A 91 10.50 -10.31 13.33
N CYS A 92 10.35 -8.99 13.42
CA CYS A 92 10.82 -8.17 14.53
C CYS A 92 12.35 -8.26 14.76
N GLN A 93 13.14 -8.48 13.71
CA GLN A 93 14.60 -8.61 13.70
C GLN A 93 15.30 -7.26 13.45
N PHE A 94 14.96 -6.24 14.25
CA PHE A 94 15.50 -4.88 14.04
C PHE A 94 16.98 -4.72 14.41
N VAL A 95 17.49 -5.54 15.34
CA VAL A 95 18.88 -5.50 15.81
C VAL A 95 19.87 -5.79 14.67
N ASP A 96 19.47 -6.66 13.74
CA ASP A 96 20.30 -7.09 12.61
C ASP A 96 20.15 -6.17 11.38
N MET A 97 19.37 -5.09 11.49
CA MET A 97 19.22 -4.11 10.43
C MET A 97 20.37 -3.11 10.44
N ASP A 98 20.80 -2.75 9.24
CA ASP A 98 21.70 -1.63 9.01
C ASP A 98 21.08 -0.32 9.52
N ASP A 99 21.90 0.55 10.10
CA ASP A 99 21.44 1.80 10.72
C ASP A 99 20.84 2.78 9.71
N GLN A 100 21.35 2.81 8.47
CA GLN A 100 20.79 3.68 7.42
C GLN A 100 19.39 3.21 7.04
N PHE A 101 19.19 1.90 6.85
CA PHE A 101 17.86 1.36 6.57
C PHE A 101 16.92 1.54 7.77
N PHE A 102 17.39 1.28 8.99
CA PHE A 102 16.57 1.47 10.19
C PHE A 102 16.21 2.95 10.40
N ASN A 103 17.09 3.90 10.07
CA ASN A 103 16.77 5.32 10.10
C ASN A 103 15.72 5.70 9.05
N TYR A 104 15.82 5.15 7.82
CA TYR A 104 14.76 5.30 6.82
C TYR A 104 13.42 4.73 7.34
N PHE A 105 13.45 3.58 7.99
CA PHE A 105 12.30 2.95 8.65
C PHE A 105 11.71 3.85 9.76
N LEU A 106 12.55 4.50 10.58
CA LEU A 106 12.16 5.40 11.67
C LEU A 106 11.43 6.66 11.20
N SER A 107 11.73 7.15 9.99
CA SER A 107 11.10 8.37 9.43
C SER A 107 9.56 8.29 9.37
N THR A 108 9.00 7.08 9.40
CA THR A 108 7.56 6.82 9.34
C THR A 108 6.97 6.31 10.65
N PHE A 109 7.74 6.27 11.75
CA PHE A 109 7.25 5.77 13.05
C PHE A 109 6.11 6.57 13.63
N ALA A 110 6.12 7.89 13.43
CA ALA A 110 5.04 8.78 13.85
C ALA A 110 3.68 8.35 13.27
N GLN A 111 3.68 7.59 12.16
CA GLN A 111 2.47 7.08 11.55
C GLN A 111 1.97 5.80 12.21
N SER A 112 2.76 5.11 13.02
CA SER A 112 2.35 3.89 13.72
C SER A 112 1.87 4.20 15.13
N ARG A 113 0.61 3.91 15.44
CA ARG A 113 0.08 4.16 16.80
C ARG A 113 0.74 3.28 17.84
N ALA A 114 1.06 2.03 17.51
CA ALA A 114 1.76 1.13 18.42
C ALA A 114 3.17 1.64 18.79
N LEU A 115 3.78 2.45 17.91
CA LEU A 115 5.10 3.03 18.12
C LEU A 115 5.06 4.47 18.66
N SER A 116 3.90 4.98 19.06
CA SER A 116 3.76 6.36 19.57
C SER A 116 4.65 6.65 20.78
N ASN A 117 5.04 5.63 21.54
CA ASN A 117 5.89 5.76 22.72
C ASN A 117 7.40 5.75 22.39
N ILE A 118 7.75 5.60 21.10
CA ILE A 118 9.13 5.54 20.60
C ILE A 118 9.45 6.81 19.79
N THR A 119 8.62 7.85 19.86
CA THR A 119 8.86 9.15 19.19
C THR A 119 10.20 9.77 19.54
N GLN A 120 10.73 9.48 20.73
CA GLN A 120 12.09 9.88 21.11
C GLN A 120 13.13 9.45 20.06
N CYS A 121 12.96 8.31 19.40
CA CYS A 121 13.87 7.78 18.37
C CYS A 121 13.80 8.50 17.02
N GLN A 122 13.06 9.61 16.88
CA GLN A 122 12.94 10.32 15.60
C GLN A 122 13.89 11.52 15.47
N ASP A 123 14.53 11.94 16.57
CA ASP A 123 15.43 13.10 16.62
C ASP A 123 16.90 12.68 16.81
N ASP A 124 17.77 13.62 17.23
CA ASP A 124 19.18 13.40 17.63
C ASP A 124 19.37 12.24 18.61
N SER A 125 18.30 11.83 19.29
CA SER A 125 18.32 10.70 20.20
C SER A 125 18.58 9.35 19.49
N PHE A 126 18.14 9.17 18.24
CA PHE A 126 18.52 7.95 17.49
C PHE A 126 20.02 7.89 17.25
N ALA A 127 20.62 9.00 16.80
CA ALA A 127 22.07 9.10 16.63
C ALA A 127 22.83 8.83 17.95
N SER A 128 22.21 9.14 19.10
CA SER A 128 22.80 8.88 20.41
C SER A 128 22.66 7.43 20.90
N ASN A 129 21.65 6.67 20.44
CA ASN A 129 21.38 5.31 20.91
C ASN A 129 20.56 4.47 19.90
N PRO A 130 21.16 4.09 18.75
CA PRO A 130 20.44 3.36 17.71
C PRO A 130 19.97 1.97 18.18
N GLU A 131 20.81 1.27 18.94
CA GLU A 131 20.51 -0.05 19.49
C GLU A 131 19.33 -0.03 20.48
N GLY A 132 19.24 0.99 21.33
CA GLY A 132 18.08 1.18 22.20
C GLY A 132 16.78 1.32 21.42
N CYS A 133 16.80 2.07 20.31
CA CYS A 133 15.65 2.25 19.42
C CYS A 133 15.26 0.97 18.70
N LYS A 134 16.22 0.20 18.19
CA LYS A 134 15.99 -1.13 17.60
C LYS A 134 15.37 -2.10 18.60
N LEU A 135 15.85 -2.12 19.85
CA LEU A 135 15.29 -2.96 20.92
C LEU A 135 13.86 -2.55 21.31
N MET A 136 13.56 -1.26 21.34
CA MET A 136 12.20 -0.78 21.59
C MET A 136 11.24 -1.19 20.48
N ALA A 137 11.62 -0.98 19.21
CA ALA A 137 10.84 -1.41 18.05
C ALA A 137 10.60 -2.94 18.05
N LYS A 138 11.64 -3.72 18.36
CA LYS A 138 11.55 -5.17 18.54
C LYS A 138 10.52 -5.56 19.58
N ARG A 139 10.55 -4.91 20.76
CA ARG A 139 9.61 -5.23 21.84
C ARG A 139 8.16 -4.99 21.42
N VAL A 140 7.85 -3.82 20.83
CA VAL A 140 6.49 -3.49 20.38
C VAL A 140 6.02 -4.45 19.28
N CYS A 141 6.89 -4.75 18.32
CA CYS A 141 6.59 -5.71 17.25
C CYS A 141 6.30 -7.10 17.81
N GLN A 142 7.13 -7.60 18.73
CA GLN A 142 6.96 -8.93 19.33
C GLN A 142 5.73 -9.04 20.24
N SER A 143 5.30 -7.94 20.86
CA SER A 143 4.08 -7.91 21.68
C SER A 143 2.79 -7.74 20.85
N SER A 144 2.90 -7.37 19.57
CA SER A 144 1.74 -7.14 18.71
C SER A 144 1.13 -8.44 18.22
N LEU A 145 -0.20 -8.48 18.13
CA LEU A 145 -0.94 -9.62 17.58
C LEU A 145 -0.77 -9.73 16.06
N LEU A 146 -0.59 -8.59 15.39
CA LEU A 146 -0.36 -8.48 13.95
C LEU A 146 0.83 -7.57 13.67
N THR A 147 1.65 -7.96 12.69
CA THR A 147 2.67 -7.11 12.09
C THR A 147 2.28 -6.84 10.64
N VAL A 148 1.88 -5.60 10.35
CA VAL A 148 1.38 -5.17 9.05
C VAL A 148 2.36 -4.18 8.43
N ILE A 149 2.84 -4.51 7.23
CA ILE A 149 3.61 -3.60 6.38
C ILE A 149 2.74 -3.18 5.21
N ASN A 150 2.68 -1.88 4.91
CA ASN A 150 2.07 -1.37 3.70
C ASN A 150 3.14 -0.78 2.78
N SER A 151 3.31 -1.36 1.60
CA SER A 151 4.34 -0.96 0.65
C SER A 151 3.76 -0.74 -0.74
N ILE A 152 4.24 0.33 -1.39
CA ILE A 152 3.93 0.64 -2.78
C ILE A 152 4.97 0.06 -3.75
N ARG A 153 6.21 -0.13 -3.29
CA ARG A 153 7.30 -0.68 -4.11
C ARG A 153 7.12 -2.15 -4.44
N LEU A 154 6.33 -2.88 -3.64
CA LEU A 154 6.15 -4.32 -3.87
C LEU A 154 5.32 -4.65 -5.11
N SER A 155 4.55 -3.69 -5.62
CA SER A 155 3.87 -3.85 -6.91
C SER A 155 4.88 -4.13 -8.03
N HIS A 156 6.15 -3.75 -7.89
CA HIS A 156 7.21 -3.96 -8.88
C HIS A 156 7.98 -5.28 -8.76
N LEU A 157 7.71 -6.10 -7.74
CA LEU A 157 8.46 -7.33 -7.50
C LEU A 157 8.32 -8.34 -8.65
N ASP A 158 9.35 -9.16 -8.83
CA ASP A 158 9.31 -10.36 -9.66
C ASP A 158 8.78 -11.58 -8.88
N THR A 159 8.53 -12.68 -9.59
CA THR A 159 8.05 -13.93 -8.98
C THR A 159 8.97 -14.49 -7.89
N ALA A 160 10.29 -14.27 -7.97
CA ALA A 160 11.23 -14.77 -6.97
C ALA A 160 11.05 -14.04 -5.64
N MET A 161 10.83 -12.73 -5.67
CA MET A 161 10.59 -11.92 -4.48
C MET A 161 9.24 -12.22 -3.81
N TRP A 162 8.20 -12.48 -4.61
CA TRP A 162 6.92 -12.98 -4.11
C TRP A 162 7.06 -14.32 -3.38
N LYS A 163 7.85 -15.25 -3.95
CA LYS A 163 8.17 -16.54 -3.30
C LYS A 163 8.94 -16.34 -2.00
N LEU A 164 9.86 -15.38 -1.95
CA LEU A 164 10.63 -15.07 -0.75
C LEU A 164 9.73 -14.59 0.39
N LEU A 165 8.74 -13.73 0.11
CA LEU A 165 7.72 -13.33 1.08
C LEU A 165 6.85 -14.52 1.53
N ALA A 166 6.38 -15.33 0.60
CA ALA A 166 5.55 -16.50 0.91
C ALA A 166 6.30 -17.52 1.80
N ALA A 167 7.57 -17.78 1.50
CA ALA A 167 8.42 -18.67 2.29
C ALA A 167 8.68 -18.15 3.71
N ALA A 168 8.47 -16.86 3.96
CA ALA A 168 8.62 -16.24 5.26
C ALA A 168 7.37 -16.32 6.16
N ASP A 169 6.34 -17.09 5.77
CA ASP A 169 5.06 -17.19 6.46
C ASP A 169 4.39 -15.80 6.59
N VAL A 170 4.29 -15.12 5.45
CA VAL A 170 3.70 -13.79 5.32
C VAL A 170 2.44 -13.90 4.47
N ARG A 171 1.32 -13.37 4.98
CA ARG A 171 0.07 -13.22 4.21
C ARG A 171 0.14 -11.96 3.37
N ILE A 172 0.00 -12.09 2.06
CA ILE A 172 0.06 -10.96 1.14
C ILE A 172 -1.35 -10.59 0.69
N TYR A 173 -1.67 -9.30 0.81
CA TYR A 173 -2.93 -8.70 0.37
C TYR A 173 -2.63 -7.61 -0.65
N ILE A 174 -3.15 -7.74 -1.87
CA ILE A 174 -3.05 -6.68 -2.88
C ILE A 174 -4.26 -5.76 -2.75
N THR A 175 -4.02 -4.48 -2.52
CA THR A 175 -5.06 -3.45 -2.53
C THR A 175 -5.26 -2.96 -3.94
N ILE A 176 -6.41 -3.27 -4.53
CA ILE A 176 -6.77 -2.91 -5.90
C ILE A 176 -7.73 -1.72 -5.84
N ARG A 177 -7.40 -0.68 -6.61
CA ARG A 177 -8.25 0.49 -6.81
C ARG A 177 -8.51 0.65 -8.30
N ASP A 178 -9.65 1.22 -8.65
CA ASP A 178 -9.99 1.58 -10.02
C ASP A 178 -8.86 2.39 -10.68
N PRO A 179 -8.31 1.95 -11.83
CA PRO A 179 -7.28 2.71 -12.54
C PRO A 179 -7.70 4.14 -12.88
N ARG A 180 -9.00 4.39 -13.14
CA ARG A 180 -9.53 5.75 -13.35
C ARG A 180 -9.36 6.61 -12.11
N ALA A 181 -9.60 6.05 -10.93
CA ALA A 181 -9.43 6.76 -9.68
C ALA A 181 -7.96 7.07 -9.39
N ILE A 182 -7.04 6.16 -9.73
CA ILE A 182 -5.59 6.38 -9.61
C ILE A 182 -5.16 7.49 -10.56
N VAL A 183 -5.54 7.41 -11.84
CA VAL A 183 -5.16 8.41 -12.86
C VAL A 183 -5.75 9.77 -12.59
N SER A 184 -7.03 9.86 -12.22
CA SER A 184 -7.65 11.13 -11.80
C SER A 184 -6.87 11.77 -10.65
N SER A 185 -6.46 10.97 -9.66
CA SER A 185 -5.68 11.46 -8.53
C SER A 185 -4.27 11.89 -8.92
N LEU A 186 -3.67 11.32 -9.96
CA LEU A 186 -2.37 11.77 -10.48
C LEU A 186 -2.53 13.11 -11.23
N LEU A 187 -3.54 13.21 -12.08
CA LEU A 187 -3.78 14.38 -12.93
C LEU A 187 -4.21 15.61 -12.13
N SER A 188 -4.78 15.45 -10.94
CA SER A 188 -5.06 16.59 -10.05
C SER A 188 -3.80 17.34 -9.58
N HIS A 189 -2.61 16.78 -9.80
CA HIS A 189 -1.31 17.40 -9.51
C HIS A 189 -0.57 17.90 -10.77
N VAL A 190 -1.21 17.83 -11.94
CA VAL A 190 -0.66 18.32 -13.22
C VAL A 190 -1.29 19.67 -13.54
N THR A 191 -0.50 20.65 -13.99
CA THR A 191 -1.00 22.01 -14.26
C THR A 191 -2.00 22.04 -15.43
N ASP A 192 -1.77 21.23 -16.46
CA ASP A 192 -2.63 21.11 -17.64
C ASP A 192 -3.04 19.64 -17.88
N PRO A 193 -3.99 19.12 -17.08
CA PRO A 193 -4.42 17.73 -17.17
C PRO A 193 -5.17 17.43 -18.48
N GLU A 194 -5.73 18.45 -19.13
CA GLU A 194 -6.52 18.34 -20.38
C GLU A 194 -5.66 18.42 -21.65
N SER A 195 -4.37 18.71 -21.52
CA SER A 195 -3.48 18.69 -22.68
C SER A 195 -3.47 17.31 -23.35
N ASN A 196 -3.31 17.29 -24.68
CA ASN A 196 -3.17 16.03 -25.42
C ASN A 196 -2.02 15.17 -24.87
N ARG A 197 -0.92 15.81 -24.42
CA ARG A 197 0.22 15.12 -23.81
C ARG A 197 -0.18 14.41 -22.52
N SER A 198 -0.89 15.10 -21.62
CA SER A 198 -1.35 14.55 -20.33
C SER A 198 -2.32 13.39 -20.56
N ARG A 199 -3.24 13.54 -21.52
CA ARG A 199 -4.21 12.50 -21.90
C ARG A 199 -3.54 11.26 -22.51
N ASP A 200 -2.60 11.44 -23.44
CA ASP A 200 -1.84 10.34 -24.07
C ASP A 200 -1.00 9.58 -23.03
N LEU A 201 -0.36 10.31 -22.12
CA LEU A 201 0.41 9.73 -21.02
C LEU A 201 -0.50 8.99 -20.03
N ALA A 202 -1.66 9.56 -19.68
CA ALA A 202 -2.66 8.92 -18.84
C ALA A 202 -3.19 7.61 -19.44
N ALA A 203 -3.48 7.59 -20.74
CA ALA A 203 -3.89 6.38 -21.45
C ALA A 203 -2.77 5.32 -21.44
N SER A 204 -1.54 5.71 -21.76
CA SER A 204 -0.39 4.80 -21.77
C SER A 204 -0.09 4.23 -20.38
N TYR A 205 -0.09 5.08 -19.36
CA TYR A 205 0.07 4.68 -17.96
C TYR A 205 -1.04 3.71 -17.52
N THR A 206 -2.30 4.00 -17.87
CA THR A 206 -3.44 3.13 -17.57
C THR A 206 -3.20 1.73 -18.13
N GLN A 207 -2.78 1.60 -19.39
CA GLN A 207 -2.54 0.28 -20.01
C GLN A 207 -1.50 -0.53 -19.24
N VAL A 208 -0.39 0.10 -18.85
CA VAL A 208 0.68 -0.58 -18.10
C VAL A 208 0.25 -0.91 -16.68
N LEU A 209 -0.40 0.02 -15.97
CA LEU A 209 -0.96 -0.19 -14.63
C LEU A 209 -1.95 -1.36 -14.62
N CYS A 210 -2.83 -1.40 -15.61
CA CYS A 210 -3.78 -2.48 -15.83
C CYS A 210 -3.12 -3.85 -16.00
N ALA A 211 -2.14 -3.96 -16.91
CA ALA A 211 -1.39 -5.19 -17.13
C ALA A 211 -0.66 -5.62 -15.85
N ARG A 212 -0.15 -4.66 -15.08
CA ARG A 212 0.51 -4.89 -13.81
C ARG A 212 -0.45 -5.45 -12.77
N ILE A 213 -1.59 -4.80 -12.55
CA ILE A 213 -2.62 -5.23 -11.61
C ILE A 213 -3.03 -6.68 -11.93
N GLN A 214 -3.33 -6.97 -13.20
CA GLN A 214 -3.70 -8.33 -13.59
C GLN A 214 -2.57 -9.33 -13.30
N GLY A 215 -1.33 -9.01 -13.66
CA GLY A 215 -0.18 -9.88 -13.39
C GLY A 215 0.12 -10.06 -11.90
N ASP A 216 -0.17 -9.07 -11.05
CA ASP A 216 -0.07 -9.19 -9.59
C ASP A 216 -1.20 -10.08 -9.04
N ILE A 217 -2.44 -9.94 -9.53
CA ILE A 217 -3.57 -10.82 -9.18
C ILE A 217 -3.25 -12.28 -9.53
N ASP A 218 -2.84 -12.55 -10.78
CA ASP A 218 -2.54 -13.91 -11.23
C ASP A 218 -1.43 -14.56 -10.38
N ARG A 219 -0.42 -13.77 -9.99
CA ARG A 219 0.64 -14.22 -9.09
C ARG A 219 0.14 -14.46 -7.67
N SER A 220 -0.70 -13.56 -7.15
CA SER A 220 -1.31 -13.70 -5.84
C SER A 220 -2.11 -15.00 -5.74
N ASP A 221 -2.96 -15.27 -6.73
CA ASP A 221 -3.76 -16.50 -6.79
C ASP A 221 -2.87 -17.75 -6.79
N SER A 222 -1.74 -17.71 -7.50
CA SER A 222 -0.77 -18.82 -7.52
C SER A 222 -0.04 -19.06 -6.18
N LEU A 223 -0.06 -18.06 -5.28
CA LEU A 223 0.64 -18.08 -3.98
C LEU A 223 -0.32 -18.04 -2.80
N SER A 224 -1.61 -18.30 -3.01
CA SER A 224 -2.67 -18.17 -1.99
C SER A 224 -2.76 -16.76 -1.37
N GLY A 225 -2.23 -15.76 -2.07
CA GLY A 225 -2.44 -14.36 -1.71
C GLY A 225 -3.90 -13.98 -1.92
N LYS A 226 -4.30 -12.88 -1.28
CA LYS A 226 -5.64 -12.33 -1.42
C LYS A 226 -5.55 -10.94 -2.04
N TRP A 227 -6.64 -10.46 -2.61
CA TRP A 227 -6.74 -9.08 -3.04
C TRP A 227 -7.98 -8.43 -2.43
N LEU A 228 -7.94 -7.12 -2.34
CA LEU A 228 -8.86 -6.28 -1.61
C LEU A 228 -9.31 -5.15 -2.54
N SER A 229 -10.60 -5.06 -2.85
CA SER A 229 -11.15 -3.91 -3.59
C SER A 229 -11.26 -2.69 -2.66
N TYR A 230 -10.56 -1.62 -3.04
CA TYR A 230 -10.63 -0.34 -2.36
C TYR A 230 -12.04 0.26 -2.43
N GLU A 231 -12.69 0.15 -3.59
CA GLU A 231 -14.05 0.65 -3.83
C GLU A 231 -15.04 -0.02 -2.88
N THR A 232 -14.95 -1.35 -2.72
CA THR A 232 -15.77 -2.09 -1.75
C THR A 232 -15.51 -1.61 -0.33
N PHE A 233 -14.24 -1.43 0.04
CA PHE A 233 -13.86 -0.93 1.37
C PHE A 233 -14.43 0.45 1.65
N VAL A 234 -14.33 1.40 0.72
CA VAL A 234 -14.77 2.77 0.99
C VAL A 234 -16.27 2.96 0.93
N HIS A 235 -17.00 2.09 0.24
CA HIS A 235 -18.46 2.09 0.24
C HIS A 235 -19.03 1.51 1.53
N ASN A 236 -18.40 0.43 2.02
CA ASN A 236 -18.87 -0.31 3.19
C ASN A 236 -17.74 -0.55 4.20
N PRO A 237 -17.12 0.51 4.75
CA PRO A 237 -15.92 0.38 5.60
C PRO A 237 -16.19 -0.41 6.88
N GLU A 238 -17.43 -0.41 7.37
CA GLU A 238 -17.86 -1.15 8.56
C GLU A 238 -18.22 -2.61 8.26
N ASP A 239 -18.61 -2.94 7.03
CA ASP A 239 -19.11 -4.28 6.65
C ASP A 239 -17.99 -5.32 6.67
N GLY A 240 -16.75 -4.85 6.59
CA GLY A 240 -15.70 -5.47 7.37
C GLY A 240 -15.18 -6.81 6.86
N ASP A 241 -15.79 -7.45 5.87
CA ASP A 241 -15.27 -8.70 5.29
C ASP A 241 -13.80 -8.57 4.88
N LEU A 242 -13.43 -7.41 4.36
CA LEU A 242 -12.05 -7.07 4.02
C LEU A 242 -11.12 -7.07 5.24
N LEU A 243 -11.47 -6.35 6.30
CA LEU A 243 -10.63 -6.27 7.50
C LEU A 243 -10.73 -7.56 8.34
N GLN A 244 -11.87 -8.25 8.33
CA GLN A 244 -12.07 -9.56 8.95
C GLN A 244 -11.16 -10.60 8.32
N ASN A 245 -10.95 -10.56 7.00
CA ASN A 245 -9.96 -11.41 6.34
C ASN A 245 -8.54 -11.14 6.85
N VAL A 246 -8.17 -9.88 7.01
CA VAL A 246 -6.86 -9.47 7.56
C VAL A 246 -6.72 -9.92 9.02
N TYR A 247 -7.75 -9.69 9.83
CA TYR A 247 -7.79 -10.04 11.25
C TYR A 247 -8.03 -11.53 11.51
N ASP A 248 -8.52 -12.32 10.56
CA ASP A 248 -8.96 -13.71 10.76
C ASP A 248 -9.85 -13.86 12.02
N ALA A 249 -10.60 -12.81 12.30
CA ALA A 249 -11.34 -12.56 13.53
C ALA A 249 -12.28 -11.37 13.33
N PRO A 250 -13.28 -11.17 14.20
CA PRO A 250 -14.09 -9.96 14.19
C PRO A 250 -13.21 -8.72 14.33
N ILE A 251 -13.54 -7.66 13.56
CA ILE A 251 -12.82 -6.38 13.64
C ILE A 251 -12.90 -5.86 15.08
N PRO A 252 -11.77 -5.45 15.69
CA PRO A 252 -11.75 -4.85 17.02
C PRO A 252 -12.64 -3.62 17.12
N GLU A 253 -13.31 -3.44 18.27
CA GLU A 253 -14.27 -2.35 18.46
C GLU A 253 -13.62 -0.97 18.30
N VAL A 254 -12.35 -0.81 18.71
CA VAL A 254 -11.59 0.44 18.51
C VAL A 254 -11.47 0.82 17.02
N VAL A 255 -11.29 -0.16 16.15
CA VAL A 255 -11.21 0.04 14.69
C VAL A 255 -12.59 0.34 14.12
N ARG A 256 -13.63 -0.41 14.51
CA ARG A 256 -15.02 -0.16 14.07
C ARG A 256 -15.49 1.24 14.44
N SER A 257 -15.27 1.63 15.69
CA SER A 257 -15.60 2.95 16.21
C SER A 257 -14.85 4.06 15.46
N TRP A 258 -13.57 3.85 15.14
CA TRP A 258 -12.82 4.79 14.31
C TRP A 258 -13.37 4.89 12.89
N LEU A 259 -13.68 3.76 12.23
CA LEU A 259 -14.24 3.74 10.88
C LEU A 259 -15.54 4.54 10.84
N LYS A 260 -16.50 4.19 11.71
CA LYS A 260 -17.78 4.89 11.83
C LYS A 260 -17.62 6.39 12.01
N LYS A 261 -16.66 6.80 12.84
CA LYS A 261 -16.37 8.21 13.11
C LYS A 261 -15.76 8.90 11.90
N ASN A 262 -14.87 8.27 11.13
CA ASN A 262 -14.01 8.99 10.17
C ASN A 262 -14.41 8.80 8.71
N THR A 263 -15.29 7.85 8.37
CA THR A 263 -15.65 7.55 6.97
C THR A 263 -17.03 8.05 6.55
N ARG A 264 -17.86 8.52 7.50
CA ARG A 264 -19.26 8.94 7.27
C ARG A 264 -19.55 10.42 7.56
N GLN A 265 -18.55 11.25 7.83
CA GLN A 265 -18.76 12.64 8.18
C GLN A 265 -19.06 13.51 6.95
N SER A 266 -20.17 14.24 7.01
CA SER A 266 -20.57 15.21 5.98
C SER A 266 -20.01 16.63 6.20
N ALA A 267 -19.21 16.86 7.26
CA ALA A 267 -18.73 18.19 7.65
C ALA A 267 -17.19 18.25 7.71
N GLU A 268 -16.61 19.38 7.33
CA GLU A 268 -15.16 19.63 7.34
C GLU A 268 -14.57 19.67 8.75
N VAL A 269 -13.99 18.57 9.21
CA VAL A 269 -13.11 18.54 10.40
C VAL A 269 -11.65 18.76 10.03
N VAL A 270 -11.08 19.94 10.27
CA VAL A 270 -9.67 20.27 9.96
C VAL A 270 -8.70 19.12 10.31
N GLY A 271 -7.90 18.65 9.35
CA GLY A 271 -6.82 17.67 9.56
C GLY A 271 -7.08 16.19 9.20
N ILE A 272 -8.24 15.85 8.60
CA ILE A 272 -8.51 14.48 8.08
C ILE A 272 -9.04 14.57 6.64
N ASP A 273 -8.35 13.92 5.69
CA ASP A 273 -8.68 14.00 4.25
C ASP A 273 -9.79 13.01 3.79
N TRP A 274 -10.28 12.13 4.67
CA TRP A 274 -11.08 10.95 4.29
C TRP A 274 -12.56 11.00 4.73
N LYS A 275 -13.11 12.19 4.97
CA LYS A 275 -14.33 12.39 5.77
C LYS A 275 -15.59 11.71 5.23
N ASN A 276 -15.65 11.48 3.93
CA ASN A 276 -16.65 10.65 3.28
C ASN A 276 -15.92 9.66 2.36
N SER A 277 -15.63 8.47 2.88
CA SER A 277 -14.79 7.50 2.15
C SER A 277 -15.37 7.17 0.79
N LYS A 278 -16.71 7.03 0.72
CA LYS A 278 -17.43 6.78 -0.52
C LYS A 278 -17.21 7.91 -1.53
N GLU A 279 -17.40 9.16 -1.12
CA GLU A 279 -17.19 10.31 -1.99
C GLU A 279 -15.74 10.41 -2.49
N VAL A 280 -14.75 10.10 -1.64
CA VAL A 280 -13.34 10.01 -2.06
C VAL A 280 -13.11 8.86 -3.04
N GLY A 281 -13.81 7.74 -2.86
CA GLY A 281 -13.82 6.61 -3.78
C GLY A 281 -14.37 6.98 -5.16
N ASP A 282 -15.50 7.70 -5.17
CA ASP A 282 -16.27 8.05 -6.38
C ASP A 282 -15.81 9.37 -7.03
N LYS A 283 -14.88 10.08 -6.39
CA LYS A 283 -14.43 11.43 -6.77
C LYS A 283 -14.05 11.55 -8.25
N TRP A 284 -13.38 10.52 -8.78
CA TRP A 284 -12.89 10.49 -10.15
C TRP A 284 -14.01 10.59 -11.20
N GLY A 285 -15.20 10.05 -10.92
CA GLY A 285 -16.33 10.09 -11.86
C GLY A 285 -16.90 11.50 -12.05
N LYS A 286 -16.64 12.40 -11.09
CA LYS A 286 -17.11 13.79 -11.12
C LYS A 286 -16.04 14.77 -11.62
N GLU A 287 -14.76 14.48 -11.34
CA GLU A 287 -13.66 15.42 -11.58
C GLU A 287 -12.86 15.15 -12.85
N MET A 288 -12.82 13.90 -13.32
CA MET A 288 -12.11 13.58 -14.56
C MET A 288 -12.92 14.08 -15.77
N ASP A 289 -12.24 14.64 -16.77
CA ASP A 289 -12.87 14.97 -18.05
C ASP A 289 -13.54 13.76 -18.72
N ILE A 290 -14.69 13.98 -19.36
CA ILE A 290 -15.53 12.91 -19.89
C ILE A 290 -14.87 12.13 -21.03
N ASP A 291 -14.13 12.75 -21.95
CA ASP A 291 -13.51 11.97 -23.02
C ASP A 291 -12.35 11.16 -22.46
N LEU A 292 -11.61 11.70 -21.49
CA LEU A 292 -10.57 10.95 -20.80
C LEU A 292 -11.16 9.76 -20.02
N GLN A 293 -12.28 9.96 -19.32
CA GLN A 293 -13.01 8.88 -18.66
C GLN A 293 -13.38 7.77 -19.64
N LEU A 294 -13.86 8.11 -20.84
CA LEU A 294 -14.22 7.14 -21.88
C LEU A 294 -12.99 6.40 -22.42
N VAL A 295 -11.88 7.10 -22.66
CA VAL A 295 -10.61 6.49 -23.11
C VAL A 295 -10.11 5.49 -22.09
N ILE A 296 -10.02 5.87 -20.81
CA ILE A 296 -9.55 5.00 -19.74
C ILE A 296 -10.52 3.84 -19.51
N THR A 297 -11.84 4.09 -19.54
CA THR A 297 -12.86 3.03 -19.41
C THR A 297 -12.73 1.99 -20.52
N ARG A 298 -12.43 2.40 -21.76
CA ARG A 298 -12.17 1.46 -22.85
C ARG A 298 -10.95 0.59 -22.58
N ILE A 299 -9.90 1.16 -22.00
CA ILE A 299 -8.69 0.40 -21.62
C ILE A 299 -9.03 -0.60 -20.50
N THR A 300 -9.73 -0.16 -19.45
CA THR A 300 -10.04 -1.00 -18.27
C THR A 300 -11.15 -2.04 -18.51
N THR A 301 -11.79 -2.04 -19.67
CA THR A 301 -12.80 -3.04 -20.06
C THR A 301 -12.29 -4.01 -21.12
N THR A 302 -11.03 -3.86 -21.53
CA THR A 302 -10.38 -4.73 -22.52
C THR A 302 -9.20 -5.50 -21.91
N PRO A 303 -8.85 -6.69 -22.44
CA PRO A 303 -7.64 -7.38 -22.03
C PRO A 303 -6.39 -6.49 -22.18
N PRO A 304 -5.44 -6.55 -21.25
CA PRO A 304 -5.36 -7.48 -20.11
C PRO A 304 -6.17 -7.05 -18.87
N CYS A 305 -6.69 -5.82 -18.87
CA CYS A 305 -7.27 -5.17 -17.70
C CYS A 305 -8.70 -5.58 -17.39
N ASN A 306 -9.13 -6.83 -17.56
CA ASN A 306 -10.55 -7.20 -17.46
C ASN A 306 -11.09 -7.16 -16.00
N LEU A 307 -10.98 -5.97 -15.39
CA LEU A 307 -11.33 -5.60 -14.03
C LEU A 307 -12.83 -5.42 -13.87
N VAL A 308 -13.62 -5.62 -14.93
CA VAL A 308 -15.09 -5.79 -14.89
C VAL A 308 -15.48 -6.94 -13.94
N LYS A 309 -14.55 -7.84 -13.62
CA LYS A 309 -14.71 -8.89 -12.60
C LYS A 309 -14.48 -8.44 -11.16
N LEU A 310 -13.91 -7.27 -10.92
CA LEU A 310 -13.96 -6.66 -9.59
C LEU A 310 -15.42 -6.26 -9.44
N ASP A 311 -16.15 -6.85 -8.49
CA ASP A 311 -17.59 -6.61 -8.28
C ASP A 311 -17.88 -5.12 -8.07
N TYR A 312 -18.00 -4.36 -9.15
CA TYR A 312 -18.54 -3.02 -9.11
C TYR A 312 -20.02 -3.18 -8.79
N PRO A 313 -20.55 -2.42 -7.83
CA PRO A 313 -21.99 -2.35 -7.69
C PRO A 313 -22.54 -1.88 -9.05
N ALA A 314 -23.55 -2.60 -9.56
CA ALA A 314 -24.02 -2.50 -10.95
C ALA A 314 -24.39 -1.06 -11.38
N ASN A 315 -24.62 -0.20 -10.39
CA ASN A 315 -24.92 1.21 -10.52
C ASN A 315 -23.73 2.09 -10.94
N VAL A 316 -22.48 1.63 -11.04
CA VAL A 316 -21.36 2.44 -11.58
C VAL A 316 -21.38 2.51 -13.11
N LEU A 317 -21.89 1.46 -13.77
CA LEU A 317 -22.05 1.45 -15.23
C LEU A 317 -23.25 2.28 -15.70
N GLU A 318 -24.20 2.59 -14.81
CA GLU A 318 -25.38 3.41 -15.12
C GLU A 318 -25.08 4.93 -15.20
N TRP A 319 -23.82 5.34 -14.98
CA TRP A 319 -23.39 6.75 -15.07
C TRP A 319 -22.98 7.15 -16.49
N PHE A 320 -22.95 6.19 -17.43
CA PHE A 320 -22.60 6.37 -18.84
C PHE A 320 -23.73 5.87 -19.74
#